data_AF-A0A1H7JRZ0-F1
#
_entry.id   AF-A0A1H7JRZ0-F1
#
_cell.length_a   1.000
_cell.length_b   1.000
_cell.length_c   1.000
_cell.angle_alpha   90.00
_cell.angle_beta   90.00
_cell.angle_gamma   90.00
#
_symmetry.space_group_name_H-M   'P 1'
#
loop_
_entity.id
_entity.type
_entity.pdbx_description
1 polymer ?
#
loop_
_entity_poly.entity_id
_entity_poly.type
_entity_poly.pdbx_seq_one_letter_code
_entity_poly.pdbx_strand_id
1 'polypeptide(L)'
;MLLGRKEIGSSSLKRKTPHVQHTVMRNEVFLWLQPEQWREEFTLKWDDNTIITDALFKLDGKYGFLEIDITQSMAQNEKKINMYKRLRVSGRWQAKNGPFPEVLYVTISEYRKEKLSKMLGDLQGRVVTVNDIK
;
A
#
# COMPACT_ATOMS: atom_id res chain seq x y z
N MET A 1 -32.58 -34.65 -10.40
CA MET A 1 -31.73 -33.69 -9.66
C MET A 1 -30.65 -33.19 -10.59
N LEU A 2 -30.57 -31.87 -10.77
CA LEU A 2 -29.96 -31.21 -11.93
C LEU A 2 -28.42 -31.29 -11.96
N LEU A 3 -27.93 -31.65 -13.15
CA LEU A 3 -26.63 -31.31 -13.73
C LEU A 3 -26.28 -29.85 -13.45
N GLY A 4 -25.06 -29.58 -12.97
CA GLY A 4 -24.58 -28.20 -12.86
C GLY A 4 -23.23 -28.04 -12.19
N ARG A 5 -22.21 -28.81 -12.61
CA ARG A 5 -20.78 -28.51 -12.41
C ARG A 5 -19.92 -29.38 -13.34
N LYS A 6 -20.35 -29.48 -14.60
CA LYS A 6 -19.50 -29.85 -15.73
C LYS A 6 -19.33 -28.58 -16.56
N GLU A 7 -18.08 -28.25 -16.83
CA GLU A 7 -17.65 -27.25 -17.82
C GLU A 7 -17.84 -25.78 -17.45
N ILE A 8 -16.84 -25.23 -16.76
CA ILE A 8 -16.40 -23.87 -17.09
C ILE A 8 -14.94 -23.98 -17.49
N GLY A 9 -14.73 -24.45 -18.73
CA GLY A 9 -13.53 -24.20 -19.51
C GLY A 9 -13.45 -22.72 -19.83
N SER A 10 -13.17 -21.88 -18.83
CA SER A 10 -12.84 -20.48 -19.07
C SER A 10 -11.35 -20.38 -19.40
N SER A 11 -10.99 -20.73 -20.62
CA SER A 11 -9.77 -20.26 -21.27
C SER A 11 -9.89 -18.78 -21.67
N SER A 12 -10.47 -17.95 -20.79
CA SER A 12 -10.40 -16.50 -20.92
C SER A 12 -9.24 -16.03 -20.07
N LEU A 13 -8.13 -15.66 -20.73
CA LEU A 13 -7.10 -14.80 -20.15
C LEU A 13 -7.77 -13.47 -19.82
N LYS A 14 -8.54 -13.42 -18.73
CA LYS A 14 -9.06 -12.16 -18.19
C LYS A 14 -7.84 -11.36 -17.81
N ARG A 15 -7.52 -10.33 -18.61
CA ARG A 15 -6.53 -9.32 -18.23
C ARG A 15 -6.99 -8.76 -16.89
N LYS A 16 -6.33 -9.17 -15.81
CA LYS A 16 -6.58 -8.61 -14.49
C LYS A 16 -6.27 -7.12 -14.61
N THR A 17 -7.28 -6.28 -14.48
CA THR A 17 -7.08 -4.83 -14.55
C THR A 17 -6.19 -4.40 -13.39
N PRO A 18 -5.41 -3.32 -13.54
CA PRO A 18 -4.53 -2.83 -12.47
C PRO A 18 -5.26 -2.63 -11.13
N HIS A 19 -6.52 -2.18 -11.17
CA HIS A 19 -7.37 -2.05 -9.98
C HIS A 19 -7.59 -3.38 -9.25
N VAL A 20 -7.90 -4.46 -9.98
CA VAL A 20 -8.08 -5.80 -9.39
C VAL A 20 -6.78 -6.30 -8.77
N GLN A 21 -5.63 -6.03 -9.40
CA GLN A 21 -4.34 -6.44 -8.85
C GLN A 21 -4.01 -5.67 -7.56
N HIS A 22 -4.29 -4.36 -7.50
CA HIS A 22 -4.14 -3.56 -6.28
C HIS A 22 -5.00 -4.12 -5.14
N THR A 23 -6.29 -4.36 -5.40
CA THR A 23 -7.22 -4.90 -4.40
C THR A 23 -6.77 -6.27 -3.88
N VAL A 24 -6.37 -7.17 -4.77
CA VAL A 24 -5.88 -8.50 -4.37
C VAL A 24 -4.63 -8.35 -3.50
N MET A 25 -3.63 -7.59 -3.94
CA MET A 25 -2.39 -7.44 -3.18
C MET A 25 -2.60 -6.75 -1.83
N ARG A 26 -3.49 -5.75 -1.76
CA ARG A 26 -3.90 -5.12 -0.49
C ARG A 26 -4.49 -6.15 0.48
N ASN A 27 -5.32 -7.07 -0.02
CA ASN A 27 -5.90 -8.14 0.81
C ASN A 27 -4.84 -9.15 1.28
N GLU A 28 -3.87 -9.50 0.44
CA GLU A 28 -2.73 -10.34 0.85
C GLU A 28 -1.95 -9.67 2.00
N VAL A 29 -1.75 -8.34 1.93
CA VAL A 29 -1.08 -7.59 3.00
C VAL A 29 -1.92 -7.58 4.28
N PHE A 30 -3.24 -7.45 4.18
CA PHE A 30 -4.12 -7.55 5.35
C PHE A 30 -3.97 -8.90 6.05
N LEU A 31 -3.95 -10.00 5.29
CA LEU A 31 -3.77 -11.35 5.82
C LEU A 31 -2.37 -11.56 6.42
N TRP A 32 -1.35 -10.96 5.82
CA TRP A 32 0.02 -11.03 6.32
C TRP A 32 0.20 -10.25 7.63
N LEU A 33 -0.31 -9.01 7.70
CA LEU A 33 -0.13 -8.13 8.86
C LEU A 33 -1.08 -8.46 10.03
N GLN A 34 -2.29 -8.94 9.74
CA GLN A 34 -3.37 -9.13 10.72
C GLN A 34 -3.55 -7.93 11.68
N PRO A 35 -3.79 -6.72 11.13
CA PRO A 35 -3.76 -5.50 11.92
C PRO A 35 -4.98 -5.36 12.84
N GLU A 36 -4.81 -4.64 13.95
CA GLU A 36 -5.88 -4.28 14.90
C GLU A 36 -6.96 -3.41 14.24
N GLN A 37 -6.53 -2.55 13.30
CA GLN A 37 -7.39 -1.64 12.57
C GLN A 37 -6.97 -1.59 11.11
N TRP A 38 -7.95 -1.49 10.21
CA TRP A 38 -7.73 -1.41 8.78
C TRP A 38 -8.74 -0.47 8.13
N ARG A 39 -8.25 0.48 7.33
CA ARG A 39 -9.07 1.43 6.57
C ARG A 39 -8.53 1.54 5.17
N GLU A 40 -9.27 1.00 4.20
CA GLU A 40 -8.91 1.01 2.79
C GLU A 40 -9.07 2.42 2.18
N GLU A 41 -8.25 2.72 1.17
CA GLU A 41 -8.33 3.95 0.37
C GLU A 41 -8.40 5.23 1.22
N PHE A 42 -7.57 5.27 2.25
CA PHE A 42 -7.63 6.35 3.22
C PHE A 42 -7.11 7.65 2.60
N THR A 43 -7.98 8.66 2.58
CA THR A 43 -7.62 10.01 2.14
C THR A 43 -7.28 10.87 3.35
N LEU A 44 -6.08 11.43 3.34
CA LEU A 44 -5.63 12.41 4.33
C LEU A 44 -5.46 13.77 3.66
N LYS A 45 -6.13 14.78 4.22
CA LYS A 45 -6.02 16.18 3.81
C LYS A 45 -5.42 17.00 4.94
N TRP A 46 -4.48 17.88 4.59
CA TRP A 46 -3.90 18.84 5.53
C TRP A 46 -3.42 20.08 4.77
N ASP A 47 -3.71 21.26 5.31
CA ASP A 47 -3.50 22.52 4.60
C ASP A 47 -4.12 22.40 3.18
N ASP A 48 -3.35 22.64 2.12
CA ASP A 48 -3.76 22.46 0.72
C ASP A 48 -3.29 21.14 0.08
N ASN A 49 -2.78 20.21 0.89
CA ASN A 49 -2.25 18.93 0.42
C ASN A 49 -3.26 17.80 0.62
N THR A 50 -3.22 16.83 -0.29
CA THR A 50 -3.99 15.59 -0.18
C THR A 50 -3.08 14.41 -0.52
N ILE A 51 -3.16 13.35 0.28
CA ILE A 51 -2.57 12.06 -0.01
C ILE A 51 -3.62 10.97 0.12
N ILE A 52 -3.63 10.04 -0.82
CA ILE A 52 -4.50 8.86 -0.81
C ILE A 52 -3.58 7.65 -0.72
N THR A 53 -3.74 6.90 0.36
CA THR A 53 -3.00 5.67 0.65
C THR A 53 -3.87 4.45 0.35
N ASP A 54 -3.26 3.33 -0.05
CA ASP A 54 -4.02 2.11 -0.34
C ASP A 54 -4.72 1.56 0.91
N ALA A 55 -4.08 1.70 2.07
CA ALA A 55 -4.72 1.51 3.38
C ALA A 55 -3.99 2.26 4.50
N LEU A 56 -4.76 2.66 5.51
CA LEU A 56 -4.24 3.01 6.84
C LEU A 56 -4.48 1.81 7.76
N PHE A 57 -3.46 1.40 8.50
CA PHE A 57 -3.55 0.28 9.44
C PHE A 57 -2.99 0.64 10.81
N LYS A 58 -3.31 -0.20 11.80
CA LYS A 58 -2.72 -0.14 13.14
C LYS A 58 -2.21 -1.53 13.55
N LEU A 59 -0.94 -1.61 13.92
CA LEU A 59 -0.25 -2.84 14.33
C LEU A 59 0.59 -2.55 15.57
N ASP A 60 0.47 -3.38 16.59
CA ASP A 60 1.15 -3.24 17.88
C ASP A 60 1.01 -1.82 18.47
N GLY A 61 -0.22 -1.29 18.45
CA GLY A 61 -0.51 0.06 18.92
C GLY A 61 -0.04 1.21 18.02
N LYS A 62 0.68 0.95 16.91
CA LYS A 62 1.28 1.97 16.03
C LYS A 62 0.57 2.04 14.68
N TYR A 63 0.42 3.25 14.15
CA TYR A 63 -0.14 3.45 12.81
C TYR A 63 0.89 3.14 11.71
N GLY A 64 0.39 2.67 10.57
CA GLY A 64 1.15 2.54 9.33
C GLY A 64 0.31 2.91 8.10
N PHE A 65 0.98 3.47 7.09
CA PHE A 65 0.43 3.70 5.77
C PHE A 65 0.89 2.59 4.83
N LEU A 66 -0.02 2.02 4.05
CA LEU A 66 0.28 1.00 3.06
C LEU A 66 0.23 1.59 1.64
N GLU A 67 1.25 1.28 0.85
CA GLU A 67 1.31 1.57 -0.57
C GLU A 67 1.57 0.30 -1.36
N ILE A 68 0.67 -0.03 -2.27
CA ILE A 68 0.80 -1.13 -3.21
C ILE A 68 1.42 -0.57 -4.50
N ASP A 69 2.50 -1.22 -4.94
CA ASP A 69 3.29 -0.76 -6.07
C ASP A 69 3.43 -1.85 -7.14
N ILE A 70 2.45 -1.90 -8.05
CA ILE A 70 2.40 -2.92 -9.12
C ILE A 70 2.77 -2.30 -10.47
N THR A 71 1.94 -1.36 -10.96
CA THR A 71 2.10 -0.75 -12.28
C THR A 71 2.41 0.74 -12.25
N GLN A 72 2.47 1.36 -11.06
CA GLN A 72 2.73 2.79 -10.92
C GLN A 72 4.14 3.13 -11.44
N SER A 73 4.29 4.30 -12.06
CA SER A 73 5.62 4.76 -12.49
C SER A 73 6.45 5.17 -11.26
N MET A 74 7.77 5.01 -11.35
CA MET A 74 8.68 5.45 -10.28
C MET A 74 8.55 6.94 -9.96
N ALA A 75 8.26 7.77 -10.96
CA ALA A 75 8.01 9.20 -10.76
C ALA A 75 6.72 9.48 -9.95
N GLN A 76 5.68 8.66 -10.08
CA GLN A 76 4.48 8.76 -9.23
C GLN A 76 4.79 8.35 -7.79
N ASN A 77 5.56 7.27 -7.62
CA ASN A 77 5.98 6.83 -6.30
C ASN A 77 6.84 7.88 -5.59
N GLU A 78 7.80 8.48 -6.31
CA GLU A 78 8.63 9.56 -5.78
C GLU A 78 7.79 10.76 -5.34
N LYS A 79 6.81 11.19 -6.15
CA LYS A 79 5.87 12.25 -5.75
C LYS A 79 5.12 11.91 -4.47
N LYS A 80 4.66 10.66 -4.34
CA LYS A 80 3.93 10.20 -3.16
C LYS A 80 4.82 10.13 -1.91
N ILE A 81 6.04 9.64 -2.04
CA ILE A 81 7.04 9.64 -0.95
C ILE A 81 7.37 11.07 -0.50
N ASN A 82 7.57 11.99 -1.45
CA ASN A 82 7.79 13.40 -1.14
C ASN A 82 6.59 14.03 -0.42
N MET A 83 5.37 13.58 -0.75
CA MET A 83 4.16 14.01 -0.06
C MET A 83 4.11 13.50 1.40
N TYR A 84 4.53 12.26 1.66
CA TYR A 84 4.71 11.76 3.04
C TYR A 84 5.77 12.55 3.82
N LYS A 85 6.91 12.89 3.19
CA LYS A 85 7.94 13.73 3.82
C LYS A 85 7.37 15.10 4.22
N ARG A 86 6.56 15.72 3.34
CA ARG A 86 5.86 16.98 3.66
C ARG A 86 4.87 16.82 4.81
N LEU A 87 4.09 15.74 4.86
CA LEU A 87 3.19 15.45 5.97
C LEU A 87 3.95 15.27 7.29
N ARG A 88 5.10 14.59 7.27
CA ARG A 88 5.94 14.42 8.47
C ARG A 88 6.43 15.77 8.97
N VAL A 89 6.95 16.62 8.09
CA VAL A 89 7.48 17.94 8.43
C VAL A 89 6.39 18.89 8.90
N SER A 90 5.17 18.81 8.36
CA SER A 90 4.07 19.68 8.78
C SER A 90 3.61 19.43 10.22
N GLY A 91 3.95 18.28 10.81
CA GLY A 91 3.55 17.92 12.17
C GLY A 91 2.05 17.66 12.34
N ARG A 92 1.26 17.79 11.28
CA ARG A 92 -0.21 17.72 11.32
C ARG A 92 -0.71 16.34 11.74
N TRP A 93 -0.04 15.28 11.27
CA TRP A 93 -0.34 13.94 11.74
C TRP A 93 -0.02 13.82 13.23
N GLN A 94 1.17 14.30 13.63
CA GLN A 94 1.71 14.02 14.94
C GLN A 94 0.95 14.72 16.05
N ALA A 95 0.55 15.97 15.81
CA ALA A 95 -0.28 16.74 16.72
C ALA A 95 -1.64 16.06 17.03
N LYS A 96 -2.16 15.24 16.11
CA LYS A 96 -3.47 14.58 16.24
C LYS A 96 -3.38 13.12 16.67
N ASN A 97 -2.36 12.39 16.21
CA ASN A 97 -2.31 10.93 16.31
C ASN A 97 -1.02 10.39 16.99
N GLY A 98 -0.09 11.26 17.39
CA GLY A 98 1.16 10.85 18.05
C GLY A 98 2.32 10.62 17.08
N PRO A 99 3.13 9.56 17.22
CA PRO A 99 4.25 9.31 16.30
C PRO A 99 3.84 9.26 14.83
N PHE A 100 4.75 9.65 13.94
CA PHE A 100 4.51 9.54 12.49
C PHE A 100 4.40 8.05 12.09
N PRO A 101 3.49 7.67 11.19
CA PRO A 101 3.29 6.27 10.83
C PRO A 101 4.46 5.72 10.03
N GLU A 102 4.68 4.41 10.14
CA GLU A 102 5.53 3.72 9.17
C GLU A 102 4.92 3.80 7.78
N VAL A 103 5.73 4.05 6.75
CA VAL A 103 5.31 3.91 5.34
C VAL A 103 5.77 2.55 4.81
N LEU A 104 4.83 1.62 4.66
CA LEU A 104 5.05 0.29 4.11
C LEU A 104 4.73 0.29 2.62
N TYR A 105 5.74 0.03 1.78
CA TYR A 105 5.53 -0.28 0.37
C TYR A 105 5.58 -1.78 0.13
N VAL A 106 4.65 -2.29 -0.69
CA VAL A 106 4.67 -3.67 -1.20
C VAL A 106 4.76 -3.63 -2.71
N THR A 107 5.84 -4.18 -3.26
CA THR A 107 6.15 -4.11 -4.69
C THR A 107 6.33 -5.49 -5.32
N ILE A 108 6.48 -5.55 -6.64
CA ILE A 108 6.53 -6.80 -7.41
C ILE A 108 7.95 -7.31 -7.71
N SER A 109 9.00 -6.50 -7.51
CA SER A 109 10.36 -6.92 -7.83
C SER A 109 11.41 -6.27 -6.94
N GLU A 110 12.54 -6.98 -6.78
CA GLU A 110 13.69 -6.50 -6.01
C GLU A 110 14.27 -5.18 -6.53
N TYR A 111 14.31 -5.00 -7.86
CA TYR A 111 14.75 -3.73 -8.47
C TYR A 111 13.90 -2.54 -7.99
N ARG A 112 12.58 -2.71 -7.95
CA ARG A 112 11.67 -1.66 -7.47
C ARG A 112 11.83 -1.46 -5.97
N LYS A 113 12.00 -2.54 -5.20
CA LYS A 113 12.25 -2.50 -3.75
C LYS A 113 13.49 -1.68 -3.43
N GLU A 114 14.59 -1.89 -4.16
CA GLU A 114 15.83 -1.12 -3.99
C GLU A 114 15.60 0.37 -4.29
N LYS A 115 14.93 0.70 -5.40
CA LYS A 115 14.65 2.09 -5.79
C LYS A 115 13.75 2.81 -4.78
N LEU A 116 12.65 2.19 -4.37
CA LEU A 116 11.71 2.73 -3.39
C LEU A 116 12.37 2.91 -2.02
N SER A 117 13.18 1.95 -1.58
CA SER A 117 13.91 2.04 -0.31
C SER A 117 14.87 3.23 -0.31
N LYS A 118 15.59 3.46 -1.42
CA LYS A 118 16.44 4.65 -1.60
C LYS A 118 15.63 5.95 -1.57
N MET A 119 14.45 5.97 -2.17
CA MET A 119 13.57 7.16 -2.19
C MET A 119 12.98 7.49 -0.81
N LEU A 120 12.58 6.46 -0.04
CA LEU A 120 12.10 6.63 1.33
C LEU A 120 13.16 7.32 2.19
N GLY A 121 14.42 6.90 2.09
CA GLY A 121 15.54 7.55 2.75
C GLY A 121 15.39 7.52 4.27
N ASP A 122 15.29 8.70 4.88
CA ASP A 122 15.17 8.92 6.33
C ASP A 122 13.72 8.82 6.86
N LEU A 123 12.75 8.62 5.97
CA LEU A 123 11.37 8.38 6.37
C LEU A 123 11.27 7.03 7.08
N GLN A 124 10.56 6.98 8.21
CA GLN A 124 10.25 5.71 8.87
C GLN A 124 9.40 4.87 7.93
N GLY A 125 10.00 3.86 7.30
CA GLY A 125 9.33 3.05 6.30
C GLY A 125 10.14 1.83 5.92
N ARG A 126 9.46 0.87 5.28
CA ARG A 126 10.07 -0.35 4.76
C ARG A 126 9.44 -0.70 3.41
N VAL A 127 10.22 -1.38 2.59
CA VAL A 127 9.76 -1.90 1.29
C VAL A 127 9.96 -3.39 1.26
N VAL A 128 8.89 -4.11 0.96
CA VAL A 128 8.90 -5.57 0.81
C VAL A 128 8.37 -5.94 -0.57
N THR A 129 8.70 -7.14 -1.03
CA THR A 129 8.11 -7.69 -2.24
C THR A 129 6.89 -8.53 -1.93
N VAL A 130 6.08 -8.80 -2.95
CA VAL A 130 4.96 -9.76 -2.86
C VAL A 130 5.41 -11.16 -2.43
N ASN A 131 6.69 -11.52 -2.64
CA ASN A 131 7.23 -12.81 -2.21
C ASN A 131 7.61 -12.82 -0.73
N ASP A 132 7.86 -11.65 -0.13
CA ASP A 132 8.21 -11.52 1.29
C ASP A 132 6.98 -11.66 2.21
N ILE A 133 5.76 -11.57 1.65
CA ILE A 133 4.50 -11.53 2.40
C ILE A 133 3.60 -12.75 2.16
N LYS A 134 4.09 -13.74 1.41
CA LYS A 134 3.40 -14.99 1.06
C LYS A 134 3.96 -16.18 1.81
#